data_AF-A0A932XVJ7-F1
#
_entry.id   AF-A0A932XVJ7-F1
#
_cell.length_a   1.000
_cell.length_b   1.000
_cell.length_c   1.000
_cell.angle_alpha   90.00
_cell.angle_beta   90.00
_cell.angle_gamma   90.00
#
_symmetry.space_group_name_H-M   'P 1'
#
loop_
_entity.id
_entity.type
_entity.pdbx_description
1 polymer ?
#
loop_
_entity_poly.entity_id
_entity_poly.type
_entity_poly.pdbx_seq_one_letter_code
_entity_poly.pdbx_strand_id
1 'polypeptide(L)'
;MMPALRGCVTLVFDDGYTDVYNQVVPLLDQFGLPGVFAIPLDHSHIEQTEGYTVTPWPAWLNVRQRGHEIAAHSVTHADLTQLAPAQLDDELRRSQLGEIGVRNGVG
;
A
#
# COMPACT_ATOMS: atom_id res chain seq x y z
N MET A 1 -14.24 -32.07 -4.81
CA MET A 1 -12.85 -32.01 -5.31
C MET A 1 -12.65 -30.61 -5.87
N MET A 2 -11.85 -29.76 -5.21
CA MET A 2 -11.53 -28.43 -5.73
C MET A 2 -10.65 -28.61 -6.97
N PRO A 3 -10.90 -27.92 -8.09
CA PRO A 3 -10.08 -28.04 -9.28
C PRO A 3 -8.64 -27.61 -8.96
N ALA A 4 -7.66 -28.35 -9.47
CA ALA A 4 -6.25 -27.96 -9.35
C ALA A 4 -6.05 -26.59 -10.01
N LEU A 5 -5.68 -25.59 -9.21
CA LEU A 5 -5.34 -24.24 -9.68
C LEU A 5 -4.26 -24.35 -10.75
N ARG A 6 -4.57 -23.95 -11.98
CA ARG A 6 -3.62 -23.98 -13.11
C ARG A 6 -2.65 -22.80 -13.12
N GLY A 7 -2.76 -21.90 -12.14
CA GLY A 7 -1.88 -20.76 -11.92
C GLY A 7 -2.51 -19.82 -10.88
N CYS A 8 -1.68 -19.04 -10.20
CA CYS A 8 -2.10 -17.95 -9.32
C CYS A 8 -1.39 -16.67 -9.77
N VAL A 9 -2.10 -15.54 -9.70
CA VAL A 9 -1.54 -14.22 -9.96
C VAL A 9 -1.95 -13.30 -8.82
N THR A 10 -1.02 -12.45 -8.39
CA THR A 10 -1.28 -11.38 -7.42
C THR A 10 -1.02 -10.06 -8.12
N LEU A 11 -1.98 -9.13 -8.02
CA LEU A 11 -1.84 -7.77 -8.52
C LEU A 11 -1.42 -6.89 -7.34
N VAL A 12 -0.22 -6.32 -7.42
CA VAL A 12 0.37 -5.46 -6.39
C VAL A 12 0.64 -4.09 -7.00
N PHE A 13 0.26 -3.04 -6.28
CA PHE A 13 0.47 -1.65 -6.67
C PHE A 13 1.15 -0.92 -5.51
N ASP A 14 2.26 -0.25 -5.81
CA ASP A 14 3.05 0.48 -4.84
C ASP A 14 2.70 1.99 -4.86
N ASP A 15 3.28 2.75 -3.92
CA ASP A 15 3.35 4.21 -3.86
C ASP A 15 2.05 4.98 -3.61
N GLY A 16 0.89 4.40 -3.93
CA GLY A 16 -0.40 5.01 -3.68
C GLY A 16 -0.74 6.16 -4.62
N TYR A 17 -0.23 6.15 -5.86
CA TYR A 17 -0.56 7.17 -6.86
C TYR A 17 -2.06 7.37 -7.02
N THR A 18 -2.47 8.63 -7.18
CA THR A 18 -3.88 9.03 -7.23
C THR A 18 -4.63 8.39 -8.41
N ASP A 19 -3.93 8.14 -9.53
CA ASP A 19 -4.50 7.43 -10.67
C ASP A 19 -4.79 5.96 -10.36
N VAL A 20 -3.96 5.29 -9.54
CA VAL A 20 -4.23 3.93 -9.08
C VAL A 20 -5.51 3.92 -8.24
N TYR A 21 -5.64 4.85 -7.30
CA TYR A 21 -6.84 4.96 -6.46
C TYR A 21 -8.11 5.23 -7.29
N ASN A 22 -8.05 6.15 -8.25
CA ASN A 22 -9.21 6.60 -9.02
C ASN A 22 -9.59 5.69 -10.19
N GLN A 23 -8.64 4.95 -10.77
CA GLN A 23 -8.87 4.18 -11.99
C GLN A 23 -8.75 2.67 -11.75
N VAL A 24 -7.70 2.24 -11.04
CA VAL A 24 -7.42 0.81 -10.84
C VAL A 24 -8.34 0.19 -9.81
N VAL A 25 -8.54 0.84 -8.66
CA VAL A 25 -9.42 0.29 -7.60
C VAL A 25 -10.85 0.05 -8.14
N PRO A 26 -11.51 0.99 -8.84
CA PRO A 26 -12.82 0.72 -9.43
C PRO A 26 -12.82 -0.37 -10.51
N LEU A 27 -11.73 -0.50 -11.29
CA LEU A 27 -11.61 -1.58 -12.27
C LEU A 27 -11.58 -2.94 -11.58
N LEU A 28 -10.75 -3.09 -10.55
CA LEU A 28 -10.64 -4.34 -9.80
C LEU A 28 -11.98 -4.73 -9.18
N ASP A 29 -12.71 -3.78 -8.59
CA ASP A 29 -14.07 -3.99 -8.11
C ASP A 29 -15.02 -4.46 -9.23
N GLN A 30 -14.98 -3.82 -10.39
CA GLN A 30 -15.82 -4.16 -11.53
C GLN A 30 -15.60 -5.61 -12.00
N PHE A 31 -14.36 -6.09 -11.94
CA PHE A 31 -14.00 -7.46 -12.31
C PHE A 31 -14.06 -8.44 -11.14
N GLY A 32 -14.36 -7.99 -9.92
CA GLY A 32 -14.36 -8.83 -8.72
C GLY A 32 -12.98 -9.41 -8.39
N LEU A 33 -11.91 -8.70 -8.74
CA LEU A 33 -10.53 -9.13 -8.55
C LEU A 33 -9.93 -8.48 -7.30
N PRO A 34 -9.31 -9.25 -6.39
CA PRO A 34 -8.57 -8.66 -5.28
C PRO A 34 -7.25 -8.05 -5.78
N GLY A 35 -6.79 -7.02 -5.05
CA GLY A 35 -5.52 -6.35 -5.29
C GLY A 35 -4.83 -6.05 -3.96
N VAL A 36 -3.51 -5.92 -4.00
CA VAL A 36 -2.68 -5.52 -2.86
C VAL A 36 -2.15 -4.11 -3.16
N PHE A 37 -2.32 -3.20 -2.20
CA PHE A 37 -1.86 -1.83 -2.30
C PHE A 37 -0.82 -1.57 -1.22
N ALA A 38 0.44 -1.44 -1.60
CA ALA A 38 1.53 -1.10 -0.70
C ALA A 38 1.65 0.42 -0.62
N ILE A 39 1.26 1.00 0.51
CA ILE A 39 1.14 2.45 0.65
C ILE A 39 2.11 2.94 1.75
N PRO A 40 2.92 3.98 1.48
CA PRO A 40 3.73 4.63 2.50
C PRO A 40 2.86 5.45 3.45
N LEU A 41 3.24 5.51 4.73
CA LEU A 41 2.48 6.28 5.73
C LEU A 41 2.58 7.79 5.49
N ASP A 42 3.74 8.26 5.05
CA ASP A 42 4.03 9.64 4.67
C ASP A 42 4.23 9.73 3.15
N HIS A 43 3.18 10.17 2.47
CA HIS A 43 3.16 10.34 1.02
C HIS A 43 3.96 11.55 0.53
N SER A 44 4.31 12.48 1.43
CA SER A 44 4.86 13.79 1.04
C SER A 44 6.23 13.68 0.37
N HIS A 45 7.01 12.65 0.69
CA HIS A 45 8.29 12.40 0.05
C HIS A 45 8.13 12.09 -1.43
N ILE A 46 7.23 11.16 -1.78
CA ILE A 46 6.98 10.75 -3.17
C ILE A 46 6.51 11.94 -4.00
N GLU A 47 5.55 12.73 -3.50
CA GLU A 47 5.06 13.90 -4.23
C GLU A 47 6.19 14.91 -4.52
N GLN A 48 7.14 15.06 -3.59
CA GLN A 48 8.27 15.97 -3.71
C GLN A 48 9.37 15.43 -4.62
N THR A 49 9.67 14.13 -4.57
CA THR A 49 10.82 13.54 -5.29
C THR A 49 10.47 13.04 -6.67
N GLU A 50 9.23 12.59 -6.89
CA GLU A 50 8.81 11.95 -8.14
C GLU A 50 7.84 12.82 -8.95
N GLY A 51 7.22 13.83 -8.34
CA GLY A 51 6.32 14.75 -9.02
C GLY A 51 4.95 14.16 -9.38
N TYR A 52 4.59 13.01 -8.79
CA TYR A 52 3.25 12.41 -8.91
C TYR A 52 2.36 12.81 -7.74
N THR A 53 1.06 12.90 -7.97
CA THR A 53 0.08 13.11 -6.89
C THR A 53 -0.24 11.78 -6.21
N VAL A 54 -0.19 11.75 -4.89
CA VAL A 54 -0.38 10.53 -4.10
C VAL A 54 -1.62 10.66 -3.26
N THR A 55 -2.43 9.60 -3.22
CA THR A 55 -3.60 9.56 -2.34
C THR A 55 -3.13 9.30 -0.91
N PRO A 56 -3.45 10.18 0.07
CA PRO A 56 -2.97 10.03 1.44
C PRO A 56 -3.40 8.71 2.08
N TRP A 57 -2.52 8.12 2.91
CA TRP A 57 -2.73 6.85 3.59
C TRP A 57 -4.15 6.64 4.19
N PRO A 58 -4.75 7.60 4.93
CA PRO A 58 -6.08 7.39 5.51
C PRO A 58 -7.19 7.12 4.48
N ALA A 59 -7.06 7.64 3.26
CA ALA A 59 -8.05 7.41 2.22
C ALA A 59 -8.05 5.94 1.77
N TRP A 60 -6.91 5.25 1.82
CA TRP A 60 -6.81 3.85 1.42
C TRP A 60 -7.56 2.90 2.36
N LEU A 61 -7.89 3.29 3.60
CA LEU A 61 -8.61 2.44 4.56
C LEU A 61 -9.96 1.92 4.02
N ASN A 62 -10.63 2.68 3.16
CA ASN A 62 -11.89 2.26 2.54
C ASN A 62 -11.70 1.10 1.54
N VAL A 63 -10.50 0.96 0.95
CA VAL A 63 -10.16 -0.03 -0.07
C VAL A 63 -10.16 -1.44 0.56
N ARG A 64 -9.83 -1.58 1.85
CA ARG A 64 -9.97 -2.86 2.56
C ARG A 64 -11.41 -3.35 2.66
N GLN A 65 -12.35 -2.43 2.89
CA GLN A 65 -13.77 -2.78 2.99
C GLN A 65 -14.34 -3.28 1.65
N ARG A 66 -13.63 -3.02 0.55
CA ARG A 66 -13.97 -3.45 -0.81
C ARG A 66 -13.35 -4.80 -1.20
N GLY A 67 -12.61 -5.45 -0.30
CA GLY A 67 -12.04 -6.79 -0.52
C GLY A 67 -10.58 -6.81 -0.95
N HIS A 68 -9.89 -5.67 -0.86
CA HIS A 68 -8.46 -5.55 -1.15
C HIS A 68 -7.59 -5.64 0.10
N GLU A 69 -6.29 -5.87 -0.11
CA GLU A 69 -5.27 -5.85 0.93
C GLU A 69 -4.49 -4.54 0.91
N ILE A 70 -4.12 -4.03 2.08
CA ILE A 70 -3.19 -2.91 2.22
C ILE A 70 -1.93 -3.45 2.89
N ALA A 71 -0.77 -3.17 2.29
CA ALA A 71 0.55 -3.48 2.82
C ALA A 71 1.29 -2.20 3.18
N ALA A 72 2.25 -2.29 4.11
CA ALA A 72 3.13 -1.19 4.43
C ALA A 72 4.22 -1.02 3.33
N HIS A 73 4.48 0.22 2.93
CA HIS A 73 5.55 0.55 1.97
C HIS A 73 6.53 1.57 2.54
N SER A 74 7.11 1.26 3.70
CA SER A 74 7.89 2.16 4.58
C SER A 74 7.06 3.33 5.15
N VAL A 75 7.69 4.23 5.91
CA VAL A 75 7.06 5.48 6.35
C VAL A 75 7.24 6.54 5.27
N THR A 76 8.49 6.83 4.90
CA THR A 76 8.83 8.00 4.09
C THR A 76 9.20 7.69 2.65
N HIS A 77 9.20 6.42 2.23
CA HIS A 77 9.66 6.02 0.89
C HIS A 77 11.14 6.34 0.61
N ALA A 78 11.97 6.41 1.66
CA ALA A 78 13.41 6.57 1.49
C ALA A 78 14.08 5.31 0.91
N ASP A 79 15.17 5.47 0.15
CA ASP A 79 15.99 4.35 -0.31
C ASP A 79 16.65 3.65 0.88
N LEU A 80 16.06 2.51 1.28
CA LEU A 80 16.47 1.72 2.44
C LEU A 80 17.93 1.24 2.35
N THR A 81 18.51 1.15 1.15
CA THR A 81 19.90 0.72 0.96
C THR A 81 20.92 1.81 1.31
N GLN A 82 20.46 3.07 1.39
CA GLN A 82 21.29 4.24 1.70
C GLN A 82 21.13 4.72 3.15
N LEU A 83 20.24 4.10 3.92
CA LEU A 83 19.97 4.49 5.30
C LEU A 83 21.00 3.91 6.28
N ALA A 84 21.31 4.69 7.33
CA ALA A 84 22.03 4.14 8.47
C ALA A 84 21.15 3.10 9.20
N PRO A 85 21.73 2.10 9.87
CA PRO A 85 20.96 1.01 10.50
C PRO A 85 19.84 1.47 11.45
N ALA A 86 20.06 2.56 12.20
CA ALA A 86 19.05 3.10 13.11
C ALA A 86 17.86 3.76 12.38
N GLN A 87 18.10 4.36 11.21
CA GLN A 87 17.05 4.96 10.38
C GLN A 87 16.24 3.88 9.67
N LEU A 88 16.93 2.82 9.20
CA LEU A 88 16.27 1.64 8.63
C LEU A 88 15.34 0.96 9.65
N ASP A 89 15.80 0.76 10.90
CA ASP A 89 14.97 0.18 11.95
C ASP A 89 13.75 1.05 12.28
N ASP A 90 13.90 2.39 12.27
CA ASP A 90 12.77 3.30 12.50
C ASP A 90 11.73 3.25 11.38
N GLU A 91 12.18 3.27 10.11
CA GLU A 91 11.31 3.13 8.94
C GLU A 91 10.49 1.84 8.99
N LEU A 92 11.14 0.69 9.23
CA LEU A 92 10.48 -0.61 9.26
C LEU A 92 9.51 -0.77 10.44
N ARG A 93 9.92 -0.36 11.64
CA ARG A 93 9.10 -0.50 12.84
C ARG A 93 7.87 0.38 12.79
N ARG A 94 8.00 1.63 12.32
CA ARG A 94 6.88 2.56 12.23
C ARG A 94 5.91 2.18 11.11
N SER A 95 6.41 1.70 9.98
CA SER A 95 5.53 1.21 8.91
C SER A 95 4.73 -0.01 9.36
N GLN A 96 5.35 -0.93 10.12
CA GLN A 96 4.67 -2.09 10.71
C GLN A 96 3.63 -1.68 11.77
N LEU A 97 3.93 -0.70 12.63
CA LEU A 97 2.98 -0.19 13.62
C LEU A 97 1.76 0.48 12.96
N GLY A 98 1.96 1.22 11.87
CA GLY A 98 0.87 1.77 11.06
C GLY A 98 -0.03 0.67 10.47
N GLU A 99 0.57 -0.40 9.93
CA GLU A 99 -0.17 -1.55 9.43
C GLU A 99 -0.96 -2.27 10.55
N ILE A 100 -0.36 -2.44 11.73
CA ILE A 100 -1.03 -3.06 12.90
C ILE A 100 -2.19 -2.20 13.40
N GLY A 101 -2.05 -0.87 13.43
CA GLY A 101 -3.15 0.05 13.76
C GLY A 101 -4.36 -0.14 12.86
N VAL A 102 -4.11 -0.32 11.56
CA VAL A 102 -5.14 -0.60 10.54
C VAL A 102 -5.73 -2.00 10.67
N ARG A 103 -4.93 -3.01 11.01
CA ARG A 103 -5.44 -4.38 11.28
C ARG A 103 -6.40 -4.41 12.46
N ASN A 104 -6.17 -3.59 13.47
CA ASN A 104 -6.95 -3.54 14.71
C ASN A 104 -8.12 -2.54 14.68
N GLY A 105 -8.34 -1.82 13.57
CA GLY A 105 -9.43 -0.85 13.44
C GLY A 105 -9.27 0.37 14.36
N VAL A 106 -8.04 0.70 14.77
CA VAL A 106 -7.73 1.87 15.60
C VAL A 106 -7.07 2.90 14.69
N GLY A 107 -7.91 3.69 14.02
CA GLY A 107 -7.54 4.81 13.17
C GLY A 107 -8.51 5.95 13.38
#